data_AF-A0AAV3NZ96-F1
#
_entry.id   AF-A0AAV3NZ96-F1
#
_cell.length_a   1.000
_cell.length_b   1.000
_cell.length_c   1.000
_cell.angle_alpha   90.00
_cell.angle_beta   90.00
_cell.angle_gamma   90.00
#
_symmetry.space_group_name_H-M   'P 1'
#
loop_
_entity.id
_entity.type
_entity.pdbx_description
1 polymer ?
#
loop_
_entity_poly.entity_id
_entity_poly.type
_entity_poly.pdbx_seq_one_letter_code
_entity_poly.pdbx_strand_id
1 'polypeptide(L)'
;MVSSVSGLSQDGLPETLTLNLLRLRSVQARMQKIIVIATSILVLRQILISEETLSTPSDIENIISRSLRKLSEILDSDENAGVKDIIDMVGTVMENDSSVDMQKLQSMKDMMARMLVKSLQAGDVIFIKVSRAIYISARAVVLGGTGTVAREVAESMLRQVGAAVLVDEIVEAASTLVVVAKVSVDVHGPWYTHLTENTLTR
;
A
#
# COMPACT_ATOMS: atom_id res chain seq x y z
N MET A 1 3.88 13.83 0.11
CA MET A 1 2.47 13.58 -0.25
C MET A 1 2.01 12.29 0.43
N VAL A 2 1.78 12.37 1.75
CA VAL A 2 1.02 11.42 2.59
C VAL A 2 0.18 12.22 3.63
N SER A 3 0.34 13.55 3.68
CA SER A 3 -0.29 14.44 4.66
C SER A 3 -1.66 15.02 4.25
N SER A 4 -2.12 14.78 3.03
CA SER A 4 -3.35 15.39 2.49
C SER A 4 -4.61 14.56 2.71
N VAL A 5 -4.46 13.27 3.05
CA VAL A 5 -5.58 12.47 3.54
C VAL A 5 -5.63 12.72 5.03
N SER A 6 -6.68 13.40 5.51
CA SER A 6 -6.96 13.49 6.94
C SER A 6 -6.93 12.08 7.51
N GLY A 7 -5.83 11.71 8.18
CA GLY A 7 -5.71 10.43 8.85
C GLY A 7 -6.83 10.29 9.85
N LEU A 8 -7.16 9.06 10.25
CA LEU A 8 -8.18 8.82 11.28
C LEU A 8 -7.93 9.75 12.48
N SER A 9 -8.77 10.76 12.64
CA SER A 9 -8.69 11.77 13.71
C SER A 9 -9.56 11.33 14.87
N GLN A 10 -9.15 11.70 16.09
CA GLN A 10 -9.86 11.32 17.31
C GLN A 10 -11.30 11.87 17.32
N ASP A 11 -11.52 13.02 16.69
CA ASP A 11 -12.84 13.67 16.60
C ASP A 11 -13.85 12.95 15.69
N GLY A 12 -13.38 12.08 14.78
CA GLY A 12 -14.23 11.33 13.85
C GLY A 12 -14.51 9.88 14.25
N LEU A 13 -13.93 9.41 15.36
CA LEU A 13 -14.07 8.03 15.82
C LEU A 13 -15.07 7.94 16.97
N PRO A 14 -15.95 6.91 16.97
CA PRO A 14 -16.69 6.54 18.17
C PRO A 14 -15.73 6.39 19.35
N GLU A 15 -16.12 6.86 20.53
CA GLU A 15 -15.32 6.80 21.77
C GLU A 15 -14.82 5.37 22.09
N THR A 16 -15.57 4.36 21.65
CA THR A 16 -15.19 2.95 21.77
C THR A 16 -14.06 2.51 20.83
N LEU A 17 -13.90 3.14 19.67
CA LEU A 17 -12.77 2.87 18.78
C LEU A 17 -11.50 3.66 19.16
N THR A 18 -11.56 4.56 20.14
CA THR A 18 -10.38 5.28 20.63
C THR A 18 -9.30 4.32 21.15
N LEU A 19 -9.69 3.20 21.78
CA LEU A 19 -8.73 2.15 22.20
C LEU A 19 -8.03 1.45 21.02
N ASN A 20 -8.68 1.41 19.85
CA ASN A 20 -8.12 0.82 18.64
C ASN A 20 -7.54 1.86 17.67
N LEU A 21 -7.55 3.15 18.02
CA LEU A 21 -7.10 4.25 17.16
C LEU A 21 -5.66 4.03 16.66
N LEU A 22 -4.75 3.65 17.56
CA LEU A 22 -3.35 3.41 17.19
C LEU A 22 -3.20 2.21 16.24
N ARG A 23 -3.97 1.14 16.46
CA ARG A 23 -3.99 -0.04 15.58
C ARG A 23 -4.53 0.30 14.20
N LEU A 24 -5.62 1.07 14.14
CA LEU A 24 -6.23 1.51 12.89
C LEU A 24 -5.33 2.46 12.12
N ARG A 25 -4.65 3.40 12.80
CA ARG A 25 -3.63 4.27 12.17
C ARG A 25 -2.46 3.47 11.62
N SER A 26 -1.99 2.47 12.35
CA SER A 26 -0.93 1.57 11.87
C SER A 26 -1.36 0.81 10.62
N VAL A 27 -2.58 0.25 10.61
CA VAL A 27 -3.15 -0.39 9.41
C VAL A 27 -3.28 0.60 8.25
N GLN A 28 -3.77 1.82 8.50
CA GLN A 28 -3.89 2.85 7.48
C GLN A 28 -2.52 3.18 6.87
N ALA A 29 -1.50 3.41 7.69
CA ALA A 29 -0.14 3.70 7.23
C ALA A 29 0.42 2.55 6.37
N ARG A 30 0.22 1.30 6.81
CA ARG A 30 0.62 0.11 6.04
C ARG A 30 -0.08 0.02 4.70
N MET A 31 -1.39 0.24 4.65
CA MET A 31 -2.15 0.22 3.40
C MET A 31 -1.68 1.33 2.44
N GLN A 32 -1.42 2.53 2.97
CA GLN A 32 -0.86 3.64 2.19
C GLN A 32 0.53 3.30 1.63
N LYS A 33 1.41 2.70 2.45
CA LYS A 33 2.73 2.22 2.00
C LYS A 33 2.61 1.23 0.83
N ILE A 34 1.72 0.24 0.95
CA ILE A 34 1.48 -0.76 -0.10
C ILE A 34 0.98 -0.10 -1.39
N ILE A 35 0.06 0.87 -1.30
CA ILE A 35 -0.43 1.64 -2.46
C ILE A 35 0.73 2.37 -3.15
N VAL A 36 1.58 3.05 -2.37
CA VAL A 36 2.73 3.81 -2.91
C VAL A 36 3.73 2.89 -3.61
N ILE A 37 4.08 1.76 -2.99
CA ILE A 37 5.01 0.79 -3.60
C ILE A 37 4.42 0.21 -4.88
N ALA A 38 3.17 -0.28 -4.84
CA ALA A 38 2.51 -0.88 -6.00
C ALA A 38 2.42 0.11 -7.17
N THR A 39 2.03 1.36 -6.89
CA THR A 39 1.93 2.41 -7.92
C THR A 39 3.29 2.77 -8.49
N SER A 40 4.33 2.87 -7.65
CA SER A 40 5.70 3.17 -8.08
C SER A 40 6.26 2.09 -9.01
N ILE A 41 6.01 0.82 -8.67
CA ILE A 41 6.43 -0.33 -9.49
C ILE A 41 5.67 -0.38 -10.81
N LEU A 42 4.36 -0.11 -10.81
CA LEU A 42 3.58 -0.04 -12.04
C LEU A 42 4.08 1.04 -12.99
N VAL A 43 4.36 2.24 -12.45
CA VAL A 43 4.91 3.35 -13.24
C VAL A 43 6.30 2.99 -13.77
N LEU A 44 7.19 2.44 -12.93
CA LEU A 44 8.53 2.01 -13.36
C LEU A 44 8.46 0.97 -14.47
N ARG A 45 7.62 -0.06 -14.31
CA ARG A 45 7.39 -1.09 -15.33
C ARG A 45 6.90 -0.47 -16.63
N GLN A 46 5.95 0.47 -16.57
CA GLN A 46 5.42 1.15 -17.75
C GLN A 46 6.49 1.96 -18.49
N ILE A 47 7.38 2.64 -17.77
CA ILE A 47 8.46 3.43 -18.36
C ILE A 47 9.49 2.52 -19.03
N LEU A 48 9.93 1.46 -18.33
CA LEU A 48 10.88 0.48 -18.87
C LEU A 48 10.38 -0.18 -20.16
N ILE A 49 9.09 -0.51 -20.22
CA ILE A 49 8.47 -1.07 -21.44
C ILE A 49 8.36 -0.02 -22.54
N SER A 50 8.02 1.24 -22.20
CA SER A 50 7.80 2.29 -23.20
C SER A 50 9.07 2.77 -23.90
N GLU A 51 10.22 2.67 -23.25
CA GLU A 51 11.49 3.23 -23.73
C GLU A 51 12.27 2.32 -24.69
N GLU A 52 11.66 1.22 -25.14
CA GLU A 52 12.24 0.21 -26.05
C GLU A 52 13.72 -0.06 -25.70
N THR A 53 14.03 -0.12 -24.40
CA THR A 53 15.37 -0.50 -23.98
C THR A 53 15.54 -1.95 -24.43
N LEU A 54 16.70 -2.27 -25.01
CA LEU A 54 17.10 -3.63 -25.39
C LEU A 54 17.29 -4.55 -24.15
N SER A 55 16.53 -4.30 -23.08
CA SER A 55 16.49 -5.05 -21.85
C SER A 55 15.65 -6.30 -22.10
N THR A 56 16.22 -7.46 -21.80
CA THR A 56 15.43 -8.70 -21.83
C THR A 56 14.32 -8.62 -20.78
N PRO A 57 13.21 -9.35 -20.94
CA PRO A 57 12.16 -9.41 -19.91
C PRO A 57 12.71 -9.77 -18.51
N SER A 58 13.81 -10.55 -18.46
CA SER A 58 14.50 -10.88 -17.21
C SER A 58 15.20 -9.68 -16.57
N ASP A 59 15.77 -8.77 -17.37
CA ASP A 59 16.45 -7.58 -16.87
C ASP A 59 15.44 -6.60 -16.25
N ILE A 60 14.27 -6.47 -16.89
CA ILE A 60 13.16 -5.65 -16.37
C ILE A 60 12.69 -6.18 -15.01
N GLU A 61 12.45 -7.48 -14.87
CA GLU A 61 12.05 -8.08 -13.58
C GLU A 61 13.14 -7.97 -12.51
N ASN A 62 14.42 -8.03 -12.89
CA ASN A 62 15.56 -7.84 -11.99
C ASN A 62 15.66 -6.39 -11.48
N ILE A 63 15.43 -5.40 -12.34
CA ILE A 63 15.36 -3.98 -11.95
C ILE A 63 14.17 -3.76 -11.02
N ILE A 64 12.99 -4.27 -11.38
CA ILE A 64 11.77 -4.14 -10.57
C ILE A 64 11.96 -4.75 -9.18
N SER A 65 12.54 -5.96 -9.09
CA SER A 65 12.77 -6.65 -7.82
C SER A 65 13.75 -5.89 -6.91
N ARG A 66 14.80 -5.30 -7.47
CA ARG A 66 15.75 -4.45 -6.71
C ARG A 66 15.09 -3.14 -6.25
N SER A 67 14.33 -2.50 -7.14
CA SER A 67 13.61 -1.26 -6.81
C SER A 67 12.56 -1.51 -5.73
N LEU A 68 11.81 -2.62 -5.79
CA LEU A 68 10.87 -3.01 -4.75
C LEU A 68 11.54 -3.12 -3.38
N ARG A 69 12.66 -3.85 -3.28
CA ARG A 69 13.36 -4.04 -2.01
C ARG A 69 13.82 -2.71 -1.41
N LYS A 70 14.47 -1.87 -2.21
CA LYS A 70 14.92 -0.55 -1.78
C LYS A 70 13.75 0.40 -1.47
N LEU A 71 12.63 0.31 -2.19
CA LEU A 71 11.43 1.11 -1.88
C LEU A 71 10.88 0.72 -0.51
N SER A 72 10.84 -0.57 -0.18
CA SER A 72 10.43 -1.00 1.16
C SER A 72 11.38 -0.43 2.21
N GLU A 73 12.69 -0.56 2.03
CA GLU A 73 13.70 -0.08 2.98
C GLU A 73 13.58 1.43 3.27
N ILE A 74 13.41 2.27 2.24
CA ILE A 74 13.25 3.72 2.42
C ILE A 74 11.95 4.04 3.16
N LEU A 75 10.85 3.41 2.76
CA LEU A 75 9.54 3.65 3.38
C LEU A 75 9.43 3.06 4.80
N ASP A 76 10.31 2.12 5.17
CA ASP A 76 10.46 1.63 6.54
C ASP A 76 11.36 2.54 7.40
N SER A 77 12.31 3.23 6.78
CA SER A 77 13.32 4.04 7.47
C SER A 77 12.89 5.51 7.65
N ASP A 78 12.09 6.05 6.74
CA ASP A 78 11.67 7.46 6.75
C ASP A 78 10.16 7.61 6.51
N GLU A 79 9.44 8.00 7.57
CA GLU A 79 8.00 8.30 7.52
C GLU A 79 7.66 9.51 6.63
N ASN A 80 8.64 10.37 6.32
CA ASN A 80 8.47 11.56 5.49
C ASN A 80 8.92 11.36 4.04
N ALA A 81 9.30 10.14 3.66
CA ALA A 81 9.73 9.82 2.31
C ALA A 81 8.69 10.28 1.27
N GLY A 82 9.13 11.14 0.37
CA GLY A 82 8.32 11.75 -0.67
C GLY A 82 8.46 11.07 -2.01
N VAL A 83 7.69 11.58 -2.97
CA VAL A 83 7.79 11.16 -4.38
C VAL A 83 9.19 11.37 -4.94
N LYS A 84 9.89 12.43 -4.50
CA LYS A 84 11.26 12.72 -4.92
C LYS A 84 12.23 11.62 -4.47
N ASP A 85 12.16 11.19 -3.21
CA ASP A 85 13.05 10.17 -2.64
C ASP A 85 12.84 8.81 -3.33
N ILE A 86 11.58 8.51 -3.67
CA ILE A 86 11.22 7.32 -4.47
C ILE A 86 11.88 7.35 -5.85
N ILE A 87 11.82 8.48 -6.55
CA ILE A 87 12.40 8.63 -7.90
C ILE A 87 13.92 8.58 -7.86
N ASP A 88 14.54 9.29 -6.91
CA ASP A 88 15.98 9.33 -6.77
C ASP A 88 16.52 7.93 -6.49
N MET A 89 15.87 7.18 -5.60
CA MET A 89 16.25 5.80 -5.33
C MET A 89 16.11 4.90 -6.57
N VAL A 90 14.96 4.94 -7.26
CA VAL A 90 14.77 4.11 -8.46
C VAL A 90 15.79 4.48 -9.53
N GLY A 91 16.12 5.77 -9.65
CA GLY A 91 17.24 6.27 -10.44
C GLY A 91 18.57 5.58 -10.10
N THR A 92 18.93 5.50 -8.82
CA THR A 92 20.17 4.81 -8.42
C THR A 92 20.19 3.33 -8.80
N VAL A 93 19.04 2.64 -8.79
CA VAL A 93 18.96 1.22 -9.21
C VAL A 93 19.30 1.08 -10.69
N MET A 94 18.85 2.04 -11.49
CA MET A 94 19.05 2.08 -12.94
C MET A 94 20.45 2.56 -13.33
N GLU A 95 21.03 3.50 -12.58
CA GLU A 95 22.43 3.97 -12.78
C GLU A 95 23.45 2.85 -12.60
N ASN A 96 23.19 1.96 -11.63
CA ASN A 96 24.06 0.81 -11.37
C ASN A 96 23.95 -0.28 -12.45
N ASP A 97 22.96 -0.20 -13.33
CA ASP A 97 22.80 -1.08 -14.48
C ASP A 97 23.37 -0.36 -15.71
N SER A 98 24.70 -0.44 -15.85
CA SER A 98 25.65 0.24 -16.76
C SER A 98 25.30 0.45 -18.26
N SER A 99 24.07 0.19 -18.69
CA SER A 99 23.55 0.30 -20.06
C SER A 99 22.70 1.55 -20.33
N VAL A 100 22.34 2.35 -19.32
CA VAL A 100 21.44 3.50 -19.49
C VAL A 100 22.23 4.80 -19.64
N ASP A 101 22.07 5.47 -20.79
CA ASP A 101 22.60 6.82 -21.02
C ASP A 101 22.06 7.81 -19.98
N MET A 102 22.91 8.70 -19.45
CA MET A 102 22.54 9.66 -18.41
C MET A 102 21.41 10.60 -18.86
N GLN A 103 21.39 10.98 -20.14
CA GLN A 103 20.31 11.81 -20.69
C GLN A 103 18.97 11.05 -20.74
N LYS A 104 19.03 9.76 -21.11
CA LYS A 104 17.86 8.86 -21.12
C LYS A 104 17.34 8.65 -19.71
N LEU A 105 18.23 8.36 -18.76
CA LEU A 105 17.89 8.21 -17.35
C LEU A 105 17.21 9.47 -16.77
N GLN A 106 17.71 10.66 -17.08
CA GLN A 106 17.08 11.89 -16.60
C GLN A 106 15.67 12.05 -17.17
N SER A 107 15.47 11.73 -18.45
CA SER A 107 14.14 11.75 -19.05
C SER A 107 13.17 10.74 -18.41
N MET A 108 13.67 9.57 -18.01
CA MET A 108 12.91 8.55 -17.28
C MET A 108 12.53 9.03 -15.88
N LYS A 109 13.47 9.66 -15.14
CA LYS A 109 13.21 10.25 -13.82
C LYS A 109 12.11 11.31 -13.90
N ASP A 110 12.17 12.18 -14.91
CA ASP A 110 11.17 13.23 -15.12
C ASP A 110 9.80 12.65 -15.51
N MET A 111 9.78 11.61 -16.35
CA MET A 111 8.55 10.90 -16.71
C MET A 111 7.93 10.21 -15.50
N MET A 112 8.76 9.53 -14.70
CA MET A 112 8.36 8.87 -13.48
C MET A 112 7.78 9.86 -12.48
N ALA A 113 8.41 11.03 -12.31
CA ALA A 113 7.91 12.09 -11.44
C ALA A 113 6.48 12.50 -11.81
N ARG A 114 6.26 12.83 -13.09
CA ARG A 114 4.94 13.26 -13.57
C ARG A 114 3.90 12.16 -13.44
N MET A 115 4.24 10.93 -13.83
CA MET A 115 3.33 9.80 -13.77
C MET A 115 3.00 9.41 -12.33
N LEU A 116 3.98 9.40 -11.43
CA LEU A 116 3.78 9.00 -10.05
C LEU A 116 2.97 10.04 -9.27
N VAL A 117 3.25 11.34 -9.45
CA VAL A 117 2.43 12.41 -8.85
C VAL A 117 0.98 12.29 -9.32
N LYS A 118 0.75 12.10 -10.63
CA LYS A 118 -0.60 11.93 -11.17
C LYS A 118 -1.28 10.66 -10.67
N SER A 119 -0.57 9.53 -10.67
CA SER A 119 -1.12 8.22 -10.31
C SER A 119 -1.40 8.06 -8.82
N LEU A 120 -0.84 8.93 -7.97
CA LEU A 120 -1.12 8.99 -6.53
C LEU A 120 -2.18 10.04 -6.17
N GLN A 121 -2.66 10.84 -7.13
CA GLN A 121 -3.75 11.78 -6.87
C GLN A 121 -5.09 11.07 -6.70
N ALA A 122 -5.90 11.57 -5.77
CA ALA A 122 -7.25 11.08 -5.57
C ALA A 122 -8.08 11.28 -6.85
N GLY A 123 -8.76 10.22 -7.29
CA GLY A 123 -9.56 10.23 -8.51
C GLY A 123 -8.83 9.75 -9.77
N ASP A 124 -7.51 9.53 -9.71
CA ASP A 124 -6.80 8.89 -10.83
C ASP A 124 -7.19 7.42 -10.99
N VAL A 125 -7.27 6.96 -12.24
CA VAL A 125 -7.70 5.59 -12.58
C VAL A 125 -6.72 4.52 -12.08
N ILE A 126 -5.42 4.83 -12.04
CA ILE A 126 -4.38 3.92 -11.52
C ILE A 126 -4.54 3.83 -10.00
N PHE A 127 -4.70 4.97 -9.32
CA PHE A 127 -4.97 5.00 -7.88
C PHE A 127 -6.19 4.15 -7.52
N ILE A 128 -7.33 4.38 -8.18
CA ILE A 128 -8.58 3.65 -7.92
C ILE A 128 -8.39 2.14 -8.15
N LYS A 129 -7.72 1.75 -9.24
CA LYS A 129 -7.48 0.34 -9.56
C LYS A 129 -6.58 -0.34 -8.52
N VAL A 130 -5.48 0.31 -8.14
CA VAL A 130 -4.53 -0.20 -7.13
C VAL A 130 -5.18 -0.29 -5.76
N SER A 131 -5.83 0.78 -5.29
CA SER A 131 -6.54 0.79 -4.01
C SER A 131 -7.65 -0.26 -3.97
N ARG A 132 -8.38 -0.47 -5.07
CA ARG A 132 -9.42 -1.51 -5.16
C ARG A 132 -8.82 -2.91 -5.07
N ALA A 133 -7.72 -3.19 -5.76
CA ALA A 133 -7.05 -4.49 -5.68
C ALA A 133 -6.61 -4.77 -4.23
N ILE A 134 -5.94 -3.82 -3.59
CA ILE A 134 -5.48 -3.91 -2.20
C ILE A 134 -6.67 -4.08 -1.24
N TYR A 135 -7.77 -3.34 -1.44
CA TYR A 135 -8.99 -3.48 -0.65
C TYR A 135 -9.58 -4.89 -0.77
N ILE A 136 -9.70 -5.43 -1.99
CA ILE A 136 -10.23 -6.77 -2.21
C ILE A 136 -9.31 -7.83 -1.58
N SER A 137 -8.00 -7.68 -1.72
CA SER A 137 -7.02 -8.57 -1.08
C SER A 137 -7.13 -8.55 0.45
N ALA A 138 -7.17 -7.38 1.06
CA ALA A 138 -7.34 -7.24 2.50
C ALA A 138 -8.68 -7.83 2.96
N ARG A 139 -9.77 -7.56 2.24
CA ARG A 139 -11.10 -8.10 2.53
C ARG A 139 -11.13 -9.63 2.42
N ALA A 140 -10.45 -10.21 1.43
CA ALA A 140 -10.36 -11.65 1.27
C ALA A 140 -9.70 -12.30 2.49
N VAL A 141 -8.63 -11.71 3.03
CA VAL A 141 -7.97 -12.21 4.25
C VAL A 141 -8.81 -11.97 5.51
N VAL A 142 -9.44 -10.79 5.65
CA VAL A 142 -10.28 -10.49 6.82
C VAL A 142 -11.48 -11.44 6.90
N LEU A 143 -12.14 -11.73 5.78
CA LEU A 143 -13.34 -12.58 5.75
C LEU A 143 -13.04 -14.08 5.62
N GLY A 144 -11.99 -14.43 4.88
CA GLY A 144 -11.57 -15.82 4.66
C GLY A 144 -10.59 -16.34 5.72
N GLY A 145 -10.12 -15.48 6.62
CA GLY A 145 -9.10 -15.80 7.62
C GLY A 145 -7.70 -15.89 7.02
N THR A 146 -6.76 -16.42 7.81
CA THR A 146 -5.34 -16.58 7.42
C THR A 146 -5.05 -17.92 6.73
N GLY A 147 -6.08 -18.63 6.26
CA GLY A 147 -5.93 -19.88 5.54
C GLY A 147 -5.27 -19.71 4.17
N THR A 148 -4.76 -20.81 3.61
CA THR A 148 -4.06 -20.82 2.31
C THR A 148 -4.93 -20.29 1.17
N VAL A 149 -6.22 -20.63 1.15
CA VAL A 149 -7.17 -20.19 0.12
C VAL A 149 -7.37 -18.68 0.12
N ALA A 150 -7.55 -18.06 1.29
CA ALA A 150 -7.75 -16.62 1.41
C ALA A 150 -6.48 -15.84 0.99
N ARG A 151 -5.31 -16.39 1.34
CA ARG A 151 -4.00 -15.87 0.92
C ARG A 151 -3.82 -15.95 -0.59
N GLU A 152 -4.13 -17.09 -1.22
CA GLU A 152 -4.03 -17.27 -2.68
C GLU A 152 -4.94 -16.29 -3.44
N VAL A 153 -6.17 -16.07 -2.95
CA VAL A 153 -7.08 -15.07 -3.53
C VAL A 153 -6.50 -13.65 -3.40
N ALA A 154 -5.95 -13.31 -2.22
CA ALA A 154 -5.34 -12.02 -1.99
C ALA A 154 -4.11 -11.79 -2.89
N GLU A 155 -3.26 -12.80 -3.04
CA GLU A 155 -2.08 -12.78 -3.90
C GLU A 155 -2.48 -12.61 -5.37
N SER A 156 -3.49 -13.35 -5.84
CA SER A 156 -4.00 -13.26 -7.20
C SER A 156 -4.48 -11.85 -7.55
N MET A 157 -5.19 -11.19 -6.63
CA MET A 157 -5.63 -9.80 -6.80
C MET A 157 -4.46 -8.81 -6.82
N LEU A 158 -3.46 -8.99 -5.94
CA LEU A 158 -2.26 -8.17 -5.93
C LEU A 158 -1.40 -8.36 -7.19
N ARG A 159 -1.38 -9.56 -7.74
CA ARG A 159 -0.65 -9.86 -8.99
C ARG A 159 -1.15 -9.03 -10.16
N GLN A 160 -2.44 -8.69 -10.20
CA GLN A 160 -3.03 -7.82 -11.24
C GLN A 160 -2.46 -6.39 -11.23
N VAL A 161 -1.89 -5.96 -10.11
CA VAL A 161 -1.27 -4.64 -9.93
C VAL A 161 0.23 -4.73 -9.69
N GLY A 162 0.85 -5.89 -9.98
CA GLY A 162 2.30 -6.08 -9.85
C GLY A 162 2.81 -6.10 -8.41
N ALA A 163 1.93 -6.31 -7.43
CA ALA A 163 2.23 -6.19 -6.01
C ALA A 163 2.13 -7.53 -5.25
N ALA A 164 2.20 -8.67 -5.94
CA ALA A 164 2.01 -10.00 -5.34
C ALA A 164 2.95 -10.28 -4.15
N VAL A 165 4.17 -9.72 -4.22
CA VAL A 165 5.18 -9.80 -3.16
C VAL A 165 4.76 -9.14 -1.84
N LEU A 166 3.78 -8.22 -1.88
CA LEU A 166 3.29 -7.47 -0.71
C LEU A 166 2.13 -8.20 0.01
N VAL A 167 1.92 -9.49 -0.32
CA VAL A 167 0.82 -10.28 0.25
C VAL A 167 0.99 -10.47 1.75
N ASP A 168 2.22 -10.61 2.24
CA ASP A 168 2.50 -10.79 3.67
C ASP A 168 2.12 -9.56 4.49
N GLU A 169 2.43 -8.37 3.97
CA GLU A 169 2.09 -7.08 4.58
C GLU A 169 0.57 -6.87 4.62
N ILE A 170 -0.16 -7.30 3.58
CA ILE A 170 -1.62 -7.31 3.60
C ILE A 170 -2.16 -8.27 4.66
N VAL A 171 -1.61 -9.48 4.74
CA VAL A 171 -2.05 -10.48 5.72
C VAL A 171 -1.84 -9.98 7.14
N GLU A 172 -0.72 -9.33 7.42
CA GLU A 172 -0.42 -8.76 8.72
C GLU A 172 -1.38 -7.59 9.08
N ALA A 173 -1.63 -6.70 8.12
CA ALA A 173 -2.56 -5.60 8.29
C ALA A 173 -4.01 -6.10 8.50
N ALA A 174 -4.44 -7.09 7.72
CA ALA A 174 -5.73 -7.75 7.86
C ALA A 174 -5.89 -8.46 9.21
N SER A 175 -4.84 -9.13 9.69
CA SER A 175 -4.84 -9.78 11.01
C SER A 175 -5.03 -8.76 12.13
N THR A 176 -4.40 -7.58 12.02
CA THR A 176 -4.62 -6.47 12.95
C THR A 176 -6.07 -5.98 12.93
N LEU A 177 -6.69 -5.87 11.75
CA LEU A 177 -8.12 -5.53 11.64
C LEU A 177 -9.03 -6.58 12.29
N VAL A 178 -8.71 -7.88 12.17
CA VAL A 178 -9.45 -8.95 12.87
C VAL A 178 -9.35 -8.78 14.39
N VAL A 179 -8.18 -8.41 14.92
CA VAL A 179 -8.02 -8.11 16.35
C VAL A 179 -8.88 -6.90 16.76
N VAL A 180 -8.88 -5.84 15.96
CA VAL A 180 -9.73 -4.66 16.21
C VAL A 180 -11.22 -5.05 16.22
N ALA A 181 -11.65 -5.89 15.28
CA ALA A 181 -13.02 -6.39 15.23
C ALA A 181 -13.38 -7.23 16.47
N LYS A 182 -12.48 -8.13 16.90
CA LYS A 182 -12.67 -8.93 18.13
C LYS A 182 -12.80 -8.06 19.36
N VAL A 183 -11.90 -7.08 19.56
CA VAL A 183 -12.01 -6.13 20.70
C VAL A 183 -13.33 -5.35 20.62
N SER A 184 -13.75 -4.95 19.42
CA SER A 184 -15.04 -4.25 19.21
C SER A 184 -16.24 -5.10 19.61
N VAL A 185 -16.24 -6.39 19.29
CA VAL A 185 -17.36 -7.28 19.62
C VAL A 185 -17.30 -7.75 21.07
N ASP A 186 -16.14 -8.22 21.53
CA ASP A 186 -16.00 -8.93 22.81
C ASP A 186 -15.86 -7.98 24.00
N VAL A 187 -15.35 -6.76 23.81
CA VAL A 187 -15.16 -5.77 24.88
C VAL A 187 -16.22 -4.68 24.79
N HIS A 188 -16.37 -4.04 23.64
CA HIS A 188 -17.32 -2.94 23.48
C HIS A 188 -18.77 -3.42 23.33
N GLY A 189 -19.00 -4.59 22.73
CA GLY A 189 -20.33 -5.17 22.56
C GLY A 189 -21.08 -5.33 23.89
N PRO A 190 -20.55 -6.07 24.89
CA PRO A 190 -21.20 -6.21 26.19
C PRO A 190 -21.47 -4.88 26.89
N TRP A 191 -20.56 -3.91 26.79
CA TRP A 191 -20.75 -2.57 27.35
C TRP A 191 -21.93 -1.84 26.70
N TYR A 192 -22.03 -1.88 25.37
CA TYR A 192 -23.17 -1.29 24.64
C TYR A 192 -24.48 -1.97 25.00
N THR A 193 -24.51 -3.30 25.04
CA THR A 193 -25.71 -4.06 25.43
C THR A 193 -26.21 -3.58 26.80
N HIS A 194 -25.31 -3.48 27.78
CA HIS A 194 -25.66 -3.07 29.15
C HIS A 194 -26.15 -1.61 29.23
N LEU A 195 -25.61 -0.72 28.40
CA LEU A 195 -26.03 0.68 28.33
C LEU A 195 -27.42 0.82 27.67
N THR A 196 -27.69 0.04 26.63
CA THR A 196 -29.00 0.01 25.95
C THR A 196 -30.10 -0.64 26.81
N GLU A 197 -29.77 -1.65 27.61
CA GLU A 197 -30.71 -2.31 28.53
C GLU A 197 -31.13 -1.37 29.68
N ASN A 198 -30.19 -0.60 30.23
CA ASN A 198 -30.46 0.37 31.30
C ASN A 198 -31.23 1.62 30.83
N THR A 199 -31.22 1.92 29.54
CA THR A 199 -31.95 3.07 28.98
C THR A 199 -33.38 2.74 28.55
N LEU A 200 -33.71 1.45 28.33
CA LEU A 200 -35.06 0.97 28.02
C LEU A 200 -35.90 0.65 29.28
N THR A 201 -35.28 0.62 30.45
CA THR A 201 -35.94 0.34 31.75
C THR A 201 -36.28 1.59 32.56
N ARG A 202 -36.22 2.77 31.93
CA ARG A 202 -36.54 4.07 32.54
C ARG A 202 -37.61 4.78 31.73
#